data_AF-U1NZT9-F1
#
_entry.id   AF-U1NZT9-F1
#
_cell.length_a   1.000
_cell.length_b   1.000
_cell.length_c   1.000
_cell.angle_alpha   90.00
_cell.angle_beta   90.00
_cell.angle_gamma   90.00
#
_symmetry.space_group_name_H-M   'P 1'
#
loop_
_entity.id
_entity.type
_entity.pdbx_description
1 polymer ?
#
loop_
_entity_poly.entity_id
_entity_poly.type
_entity_poly.pdbx_seq_one_letter_code
_entity_poly.pdbx_strand_id
1 'polypeptide(L)'
;MTVDAAPPEPPTLEAMDPNEYEDAEVVGDTDYRRDEIETLLGEGAWADAFEEWAADTDLDDEGFEIATDMQMLREFDFFWDGFADRVGYHAPGSRRTGNNETSIPTSIAGRPSRASTPVSPNSDRRSVRCCTTSISTGSQTTRPPTICRISMSEDADGIDGDSDADNEISVEIPPLDEAAREQARGRQDGLAKPPGSLGRLETMAAEIAAMQATPEPTVDPAVVTTLAADHGVAREGVSAYPQAVTTAMVETVADGGAAINAICAANDVDSIVVDMGVAGEPEADALDYRIDDGTANMVEGPAMSRRDARAAITAGTEIVADHAADAGMIGLGEMGIGNTTASAAITAALTGRPVDEVTGYGTGIDEETRARKIDTIERALAATEPDPDDPLDVLRCVGGFEIGGLVGVALAAAERRIPVVVDGVIAGAAALLAREIDSRVTDYLLGSHASTEPAHEIQLAALGLMPCIDYEMGLGEGTGAALAIGVYRSACRVQTGMATLDEIGVSTDE
;
A
#
# COMPACT_ATOMS: atom_id res chain seq x y z
N MET A 1 32.67 6.16 -29.94
CA MET A 1 31.72 5.77 -31.01
C MET A 1 30.38 5.62 -30.32
N THR A 2 29.38 6.38 -30.73
CA THR A 2 28.01 6.22 -30.25
C THR A 2 27.44 4.95 -30.87
N VAL A 3 27.06 3.99 -30.03
CA VAL A 3 26.38 2.76 -30.46
C VAL A 3 24.91 3.12 -30.63
N ASP A 4 24.47 3.13 -31.89
CA ASP A 4 23.10 3.42 -32.30
C ASP A 4 22.53 2.08 -32.81
N ALA A 5 22.01 1.26 -31.89
CA ALA A 5 21.39 -0.02 -32.20
C ALA A 5 20.22 -0.26 -31.24
N ALA A 6 19.05 -0.58 -31.81
CA ALA A 6 17.85 -0.89 -31.04
C ALA A 6 17.94 -2.31 -30.44
N PRO A 7 17.40 -2.55 -29.23
CA PRO A 7 17.39 -3.86 -28.61
C PRO A 7 16.50 -4.85 -29.39
N PRO A 8 16.87 -6.14 -29.48
CA PRO A 8 16.07 -7.16 -30.16
C PRO A 8 14.86 -7.60 -29.32
N GLU A 9 13.80 -8.03 -29.99
CA GLU A 9 12.60 -8.59 -29.34
C GLU A 9 12.85 -10.00 -28.80
N PRO A 10 12.27 -10.36 -27.63
CA PRO A 10 12.43 -11.67 -27.03
C PRO A 10 11.68 -12.77 -27.80
N PRO A 11 12.19 -14.02 -27.79
CA PRO A 11 11.56 -15.14 -28.49
C PRO A 11 10.33 -15.69 -27.74
N THR A 12 9.30 -16.09 -28.49
CA THR A 12 8.11 -16.80 -27.96
C THR A 12 8.37 -18.31 -27.83
N LEU A 13 7.99 -18.88 -26.68
CA LEU A 13 8.06 -20.33 -26.40
C LEU A 13 6.78 -21.07 -26.86
N GLU A 14 6.96 -22.26 -27.43
CA GLU A 14 5.88 -23.20 -27.74
C GLU A 14 5.27 -23.77 -26.44
N ALA A 15 3.93 -23.85 -26.40
CA ALA A 15 3.12 -24.13 -25.21
C ALA A 15 3.41 -25.48 -24.52
N MET A 16 3.38 -25.49 -23.18
CA MET A 16 3.28 -26.69 -22.34
C MET A 16 1.96 -26.68 -21.54
N ASP A 17 1.29 -27.83 -21.49
CA ASP A 17 0.02 -28.07 -20.79
C ASP A 17 0.24 -28.22 -19.27
N PRO A 18 -0.40 -27.41 -18.41
CA PRO A 18 -0.17 -27.43 -16.96
C PRO A 18 -0.88 -28.56 -16.20
N ASN A 19 -1.59 -29.50 -16.85
CA ASN A 19 -2.41 -30.52 -16.16
C ASN A 19 -1.80 -31.94 -16.04
N GLU A 20 -0.53 -32.18 -16.38
CA GLU A 20 0.12 -33.47 -16.09
C GLU A 20 0.83 -33.44 -14.72
N TYR A 21 0.08 -33.73 -13.65
CA TYR A 21 0.66 -34.20 -12.39
C TYR A 21 -0.08 -35.46 -11.92
N GLU A 22 0.47 -36.63 -12.25
CA GLU A 22 0.18 -37.87 -11.52
C GLU A 22 1.05 -37.92 -10.25
N ASP A 23 0.37 -37.95 -9.10
CA ASP A 23 0.82 -38.47 -7.80
C ASP A 23 2.24 -38.09 -7.31
N ALA A 24 2.35 -36.98 -6.58
CA ALA A 24 3.46 -36.77 -5.65
C ALA A 24 2.97 -36.23 -4.30
N GLU A 25 3.03 -37.08 -3.28
CA GLU A 25 2.92 -36.68 -1.87
C GLU A 25 4.06 -35.71 -1.52
N VAL A 26 3.72 -34.54 -0.98
CA VAL A 26 4.70 -33.61 -0.42
C VAL A 26 5.18 -34.15 0.92
N VAL A 27 6.35 -34.79 0.93
CA VAL A 27 7.12 -35.09 2.13
C VAL A 27 8.42 -34.28 2.08
N GLY A 28 8.66 -33.49 3.12
CA GLY A 28 9.65 -32.43 3.14
C GLY A 28 11.11 -32.86 3.05
N ASP A 29 11.90 -32.01 2.41
CA ASP A 29 13.10 -31.39 2.96
C ASP A 29 13.44 -30.18 2.07
N THR A 30 13.48 -28.96 2.63
CA THR A 30 13.98 -27.77 1.91
C THR A 30 15.50 -27.80 1.94
N ASP A 31 16.10 -28.64 1.11
CA ASP A 31 17.53 -28.56 0.83
C ASP A 31 17.72 -27.88 -0.53
N TYR A 32 18.29 -26.68 -0.45
CA TYR A 32 18.66 -25.81 -1.56
C TYR A 32 19.53 -26.59 -2.57
N ARG A 33 19.09 -26.75 -3.82
CA ARG A 33 19.82 -27.49 -4.90
C ARG A 33 21.07 -26.75 -5.42
N ARG A 34 21.86 -26.17 -4.52
CA ARG A 34 23.07 -25.39 -4.81
C ARG A 34 24.12 -26.22 -5.56
N ASP A 35 24.29 -27.49 -5.18
CA ASP A 35 25.32 -28.36 -5.73
C ASP A 35 25.02 -28.76 -7.19
N GLU A 36 23.74 -28.86 -7.56
CA GLU A 36 23.33 -29.12 -8.94
C GLU A 36 23.51 -27.88 -9.83
N ILE A 37 23.26 -26.69 -9.29
CA ILE A 37 23.50 -25.41 -9.98
C ILE A 37 24.99 -25.18 -10.21
N GLU A 38 25.83 -25.45 -9.22
CA GLU A 38 27.30 -25.35 -9.37
C GLU A 38 27.83 -26.36 -10.39
N THR A 39 27.22 -27.54 -10.48
CA THR A 39 27.56 -28.56 -11.50
C THR A 39 27.14 -28.12 -12.90
N LEU A 40 25.91 -27.60 -13.07
CA LEU A 40 25.41 -27.07 -14.34
C LEU A 40 26.24 -25.89 -14.86
N LEU A 41 26.66 -24.98 -13.96
CA LEU A 41 27.53 -23.85 -14.32
C LEU A 41 28.97 -24.28 -14.63
N GLY A 42 29.46 -25.37 -14.02
CA GLY A 42 30.80 -25.92 -14.24
C GLY A 42 30.94 -26.81 -15.48
N GLU A 43 29.85 -27.41 -15.97
CA GLU A 43 29.85 -28.41 -17.05
C GLU A 43 29.67 -27.82 -18.47
N GLY A 44 29.81 -26.51 -18.66
CA GLY A 44 29.96 -25.92 -20.00
C GLY A 44 29.04 -24.74 -20.33
N ALA A 45 28.04 -24.43 -19.49
CA ALA A 45 27.12 -23.33 -19.75
C ALA A 45 27.80 -21.95 -19.88
N TRP A 46 28.91 -21.73 -19.15
CA TRP A 46 29.73 -20.52 -19.30
C TRP A 46 30.53 -20.49 -20.61
N ALA A 47 30.96 -21.66 -21.12
CA ALA A 47 31.69 -21.73 -22.37
C ALA A 47 30.75 -21.46 -23.56
N ASP A 48 29.56 -22.05 -23.53
CA ASP A 48 28.57 -21.90 -24.60
C ASP A 48 27.98 -20.48 -24.65
N ALA A 49 27.64 -19.90 -23.48
CA ALA A 49 27.16 -18.52 -23.40
C ALA A 49 28.26 -17.49 -23.78
N PHE A 50 29.52 -17.83 -23.53
CA PHE A 50 30.65 -16.99 -23.94
C PHE A 50 30.94 -17.11 -25.45
N GLU A 51 30.85 -18.31 -26.03
CA GLU A 51 31.04 -18.53 -27.47
C GLU A 51 29.98 -17.80 -28.29
N GLU A 52 28.73 -17.78 -27.80
CA GLU A 52 27.61 -17.07 -28.45
C GLU A 52 27.71 -15.55 -28.29
N TRP A 53 28.22 -15.05 -27.15
CA TRP A 53 28.47 -13.63 -26.93
C TRP A 53 29.69 -13.13 -27.73
N ALA A 54 30.80 -13.87 -27.74
CA ALA A 54 32.04 -13.53 -28.43
C ALA A 54 31.89 -13.49 -29.97
N ALA A 55 30.86 -14.14 -30.52
CA ALA A 55 30.56 -14.09 -31.96
C ALA A 55 30.17 -12.69 -32.46
N ASP A 56 29.67 -11.82 -31.58
CA ASP A 56 29.16 -10.47 -31.91
C ASP A 56 29.96 -9.34 -31.25
N THR A 57 31.14 -9.63 -30.67
CA THR A 57 32.06 -8.63 -30.09
C THR A 57 33.49 -8.81 -30.60
N ASP A 58 34.26 -7.72 -30.70
CA ASP A 58 35.69 -7.75 -31.09
C ASP A 58 36.63 -8.27 -29.96
N LEU A 59 36.08 -8.82 -28.87
CA LEU A 59 36.84 -9.34 -27.73
C LEU A 59 37.25 -10.80 -27.99
N ASP A 60 38.54 -11.04 -28.13
CA ASP A 60 39.09 -12.39 -28.29
C ASP A 60 39.33 -13.09 -26.93
N ASP A 61 39.63 -14.40 -26.97
CA ASP A 61 39.86 -15.23 -25.77
C ASP A 61 40.95 -14.64 -24.85
N GLU A 62 42.00 -14.06 -25.44
CA GLU A 62 43.07 -13.38 -24.69
C GLU A 62 42.54 -12.11 -23.99
N GLY A 63 41.69 -11.33 -24.65
CA GLY A 63 41.00 -10.18 -24.07
C GLY A 63 40.05 -10.55 -22.93
N PHE A 64 39.38 -11.70 -23.01
CA PHE A 64 38.47 -12.18 -21.96
C PHE A 64 39.21 -12.76 -20.75
N GLU A 65 40.29 -13.51 -20.96
CA GLU A 65 41.17 -13.94 -19.87
C GLU A 65 41.74 -12.73 -19.11
N ILE A 66 42.16 -11.68 -19.84
CA ILE A 66 42.62 -10.42 -19.23
C ILE A 66 41.51 -9.74 -18.41
N ALA A 67 40.27 -9.66 -18.93
CA ALA A 67 39.15 -9.04 -18.22
C ALA A 67 38.77 -9.80 -16.93
N THR A 68 38.89 -11.13 -16.96
CA THR A 68 38.63 -12.03 -15.83
C THR A 68 39.76 -11.93 -14.79
N ASP A 69 41.02 -11.91 -15.22
CA ASP A 69 42.19 -11.70 -14.35
C ASP A 69 42.20 -10.32 -13.69
N MET A 70 41.71 -9.30 -14.40
CA MET A 70 41.49 -7.95 -13.86
C MET A 70 40.28 -7.86 -12.92
N GLN A 71 39.58 -8.97 -12.66
CA GLN A 71 38.40 -9.09 -11.79
C GLN A 71 37.21 -8.18 -12.18
N MET A 72 37.11 -7.80 -13.45
CA MET A 72 36.06 -6.87 -13.90
C MET A 72 34.65 -7.48 -13.80
N LEU A 73 34.54 -8.82 -13.84
CA LEU A 73 33.28 -9.55 -13.69
C LEU A 73 32.83 -9.72 -12.23
N ARG A 74 33.71 -9.50 -11.24
CA ARG A 74 33.34 -9.60 -9.80
C ARG A 74 32.44 -8.49 -9.31
N GLU A 75 32.32 -7.41 -10.09
CA GLU A 75 31.47 -6.30 -9.74
C GLU A 75 30.01 -6.53 -10.20
N PHE A 76 29.76 -7.61 -10.95
CA PHE A 76 28.42 -8.04 -11.36
C PHE A 76 27.83 -8.99 -10.30
N ASP A 77 26.61 -8.71 -9.85
CA ASP A 77 25.90 -9.56 -8.89
C ASP A 77 24.90 -10.43 -9.63
N PHE A 78 25.11 -11.75 -9.64
CA PHE A 78 24.29 -12.71 -10.38
C PHE A 78 23.30 -13.40 -9.43
N PHE A 79 22.05 -13.54 -9.85
CA PHE A 79 21.01 -14.19 -9.07
C PHE A 79 20.13 -15.09 -9.93
N TRP A 80 19.45 -16.05 -9.30
CA TRP A 80 18.48 -16.90 -9.96
C TRP A 80 17.10 -16.25 -9.91
N ASP A 81 16.52 -15.98 -11.08
CA ASP A 81 15.15 -15.52 -11.21
C ASP A 81 14.23 -16.75 -11.29
N GLY A 82 13.62 -17.10 -10.15
CA GLY A 82 12.72 -18.25 -10.04
C GLY A 82 11.38 -18.07 -10.74
N PHE A 83 11.04 -16.85 -11.18
CA PHE A 83 9.80 -16.58 -11.92
C PHE A 83 10.01 -16.78 -13.43
N ALA A 84 11.18 -16.41 -13.95
CA ALA A 84 11.54 -16.56 -15.36
C ALA A 84 12.45 -17.77 -15.67
N ASP A 85 12.78 -18.58 -14.66
CA ASP A 85 13.64 -19.76 -14.72
C ASP A 85 14.99 -19.52 -15.43
N ARG A 86 15.69 -18.43 -15.06
CA ARG A 86 16.95 -18.01 -15.67
C ARG A 86 17.92 -17.34 -14.68
N VAL A 87 19.18 -17.16 -15.10
CA VAL A 87 20.17 -16.36 -14.35
C VAL A 87 20.10 -14.89 -14.76
N GLY A 88 19.80 -14.01 -13.80
CA GLY A 88 19.87 -12.55 -13.95
C GLY A 88 21.18 -11.98 -13.40
N TYR A 89 21.49 -10.72 -13.74
CA TYR A 89 22.63 -10.01 -13.15
C TYR A 89 22.41 -8.50 -13.00
N HIS A 90 23.13 -7.89 -12.06
CA HIS A 90 23.24 -6.45 -11.90
C HIS A 90 24.64 -5.96 -12.28
N ALA A 91 24.72 -4.97 -13.18
CA ALA A 91 25.99 -4.39 -13.61
C ALA A 91 26.47 -3.27 -12.65
N PRO A 92 27.78 -3.07 -12.49
CA PRO A 92 28.32 -2.04 -11.62
C PRO A 92 28.10 -0.66 -12.24
N GLY A 93 27.52 0.27 -11.48
CA GLY A 93 27.38 1.67 -11.89
C GLY A 93 26.03 2.07 -12.50
N SER A 94 25.04 1.18 -12.58
CA SER A 94 23.65 1.56 -12.87
C SER A 94 23.00 2.22 -11.65
N ARG A 95 23.45 3.43 -11.29
CA ARG A 95 22.62 4.36 -10.53
C ARG A 95 21.60 4.97 -11.50
N ARG A 96 20.32 4.84 -11.15
CA ARG A 96 19.20 5.60 -11.73
C ARG A 96 19.60 7.08 -11.81
N THR A 97 19.90 7.59 -13.00
CA THR A 97 20.19 9.02 -13.20
C THR A 97 18.88 9.80 -13.17
N GLY A 98 18.54 10.34 -12.01
CA GLY A 98 17.80 11.60 -11.93
C GLY A 98 18.71 12.73 -12.43
N ASN A 99 18.15 13.62 -13.25
CA ASN A 99 18.84 14.80 -13.74
C ASN A 99 19.37 15.66 -12.59
N ASN A 100 20.69 15.78 -12.47
CA ASN A 100 21.35 17.07 -12.22
C ASN A 100 22.86 16.94 -12.44
N GLU A 101 23.37 17.72 -13.38
CA GLU A 101 24.80 17.97 -13.52
C GLU A 101 25.32 18.72 -12.29
N THR A 102 26.34 18.18 -11.62
CA THR A 102 27.54 18.96 -11.26
C THR A 102 28.67 18.03 -10.80
N SER A 103 29.82 18.16 -11.48
CA SER A 103 31.22 17.94 -11.07
C SER A 103 31.47 17.62 -9.58
N ILE A 104 32.45 16.80 -9.14
CA ILE A 104 33.93 16.95 -9.27
C ILE A 104 34.66 15.58 -8.95
N PRO A 105 36.01 15.47 -8.70
CA PRO A 105 36.95 14.68 -9.51
C PRO A 105 37.63 13.48 -8.82
N THR A 106 38.40 12.77 -9.64
CA THR A 106 39.53 11.84 -9.41
C THR A 106 40.25 11.95 -8.06
N SER A 107 40.33 10.85 -7.30
CA SER A 107 41.62 10.30 -6.83
C SER A 107 41.46 8.94 -6.14
N ILE A 108 42.18 7.96 -6.69
CA ILE A 108 42.50 6.66 -6.12
C ILE A 108 43.64 6.85 -5.12
N ALA A 109 43.51 6.34 -3.89
CA ALA A 109 44.67 5.94 -3.09
C ALA A 109 44.30 5.03 -1.88
N GLY A 110 44.69 3.76 -1.98
CA GLY A 110 45.45 3.09 -0.92
C GLY A 110 44.71 2.52 0.30
N ARG A 111 44.41 1.22 0.26
CA ARG A 111 44.44 0.35 1.45
C ARG A 111 45.89 0.19 1.95
N PRO A 112 46.11 -0.13 3.24
CA PRO A 112 46.40 -1.54 3.54
C PRO A 112 45.79 -2.10 4.84
N SER A 113 45.19 -3.29 4.68
CA SER A 113 45.29 -4.51 5.50
C SER A 113 46.09 -4.51 6.83
N ARG A 114 45.48 -5.06 7.89
CA ARG A 114 46.01 -6.15 8.77
C ARG A 114 44.90 -6.65 9.71
N ALA A 115 44.48 -7.92 9.58
CA ALA A 115 44.89 -9.08 10.40
C ALA A 115 44.26 -9.10 11.83
N SER A 116 43.15 -9.82 12.04
CA SER A 116 43.06 -11.16 12.69
C SER A 116 43.67 -11.20 14.12
N THR A 117 42.98 -11.56 15.20
CA THR A 117 42.46 -12.91 15.58
C THR A 117 41.78 -12.83 17.00
N PRO A 118 41.22 -13.90 17.63
CA PRO A 118 39.89 -13.90 18.24
C PRO A 118 39.91 -14.23 19.77
N VAL A 119 38.73 -14.60 20.32
CA VAL A 119 38.43 -15.46 21.52
C VAL A 119 37.44 -14.72 22.45
N SER A 120 36.14 -15.04 22.47
CA SER A 120 35.41 -16.19 23.07
C SER A 120 34.75 -15.82 24.43
N PRO A 121 33.76 -16.58 24.94
CA PRO A 121 32.46 -16.04 25.31
C PRO A 121 32.31 -15.96 26.84
N ASN A 122 31.34 -15.18 27.32
CA ASN A 122 30.83 -15.43 28.65
C ASN A 122 29.31 -15.35 28.70
N SER A 123 28.76 -16.51 28.98
CA SER A 123 27.43 -16.76 29.49
C SER A 123 27.14 -15.94 30.73
N ASP A 124 25.94 -15.35 30.81
CA ASP A 124 25.21 -15.43 32.08
C ASP A 124 23.71 -15.37 31.84
N ARG A 125 23.06 -16.48 32.21
CA ARG A 125 21.61 -16.62 32.34
C ARG A 125 21.19 -15.92 33.63
N ARG A 126 20.26 -14.96 33.55
CA ARG A 126 19.38 -14.65 34.68
C ARG A 126 17.93 -14.58 34.24
N SER A 127 17.20 -15.58 34.70
CA SER A 127 15.75 -15.69 34.75
C SER A 127 15.11 -14.55 35.53
N VAL A 128 14.08 -13.92 34.97
CA VAL A 128 13.11 -13.12 35.74
C VAL A 128 11.77 -13.85 35.69
N ARG A 129 11.29 -14.23 36.88
CA ARG A 129 9.94 -14.76 37.11
C ARG A 129 8.96 -13.60 37.09
N CYS A 130 7.92 -13.70 36.27
CA CYS A 130 6.74 -12.86 36.41
C CYS A 130 5.72 -13.60 37.29
N CYS A 131 5.45 -13.05 38.48
CA CYS A 131 4.30 -13.40 39.29
C CYS A 131 3.27 -12.28 39.12
N THR A 132 2.11 -12.58 38.55
CA THR A 132 0.94 -11.70 38.60
C THR A 132 -0.17 -12.42 39.38
N THR A 133 -0.46 -11.90 40.57
CA THR A 133 -1.65 -12.24 41.35
C THR A 133 -2.64 -11.09 41.23
N SER A 134 -3.87 -11.46 40.94
CA SER A 134 -5.08 -10.65 40.82
C SER A 134 -5.50 -9.97 42.13
N ILE A 135 -6.02 -8.73 42.03
CA ILE A 135 -7.01 -8.17 42.97
C ILE A 135 -7.99 -7.29 42.19
N SER A 136 -9.28 -7.65 42.27
CA SER A 136 -10.42 -6.81 41.88
C SER A 136 -10.83 -5.89 43.03
N THR A 137 -11.37 -4.70 42.75
CA THR A 137 -12.60 -4.17 43.36
C THR A 137 -13.00 -2.80 42.75
N GLY A 138 -14.27 -2.63 42.33
CA GLY A 138 -15.09 -1.49 42.79
C GLY A 138 -15.39 -0.31 41.84
N SER A 139 -16.40 -0.46 40.97
CA SER A 139 -17.58 0.41 40.75
C SER A 139 -17.59 1.89 41.22
N GLN A 140 -17.80 2.86 40.31
CA GLN A 140 -19.06 3.65 40.14
C GLN A 140 -18.92 4.82 39.13
N THR A 141 -19.67 4.70 38.02
CA THR A 141 -20.49 5.70 37.30
C THR A 141 -20.16 7.21 37.31
N THR A 142 -20.07 7.83 36.11
CA THR A 142 -20.83 9.05 35.72
C THR A 142 -20.84 9.29 34.19
N ARG A 143 -22.06 9.25 33.61
CA ARG A 143 -22.63 9.86 32.35
C ARG A 143 -21.80 9.98 31.05
N PRO A 144 -22.31 9.47 29.90
CA PRO A 144 -21.85 9.85 28.56
C PRO A 144 -22.62 11.08 28.01
N PRO A 145 -22.10 11.75 26.96
CA PRO A 145 -22.75 12.90 26.35
C PRO A 145 -23.82 12.48 25.32
N THR A 146 -24.64 13.47 24.97
CA THR A 146 -25.87 13.41 24.19
C THR A 146 -25.65 12.99 22.73
N ILE A 147 -26.24 11.86 22.34
CA ILE A 147 -26.41 11.43 20.94
C ILE A 147 -27.39 12.41 20.26
N CYS A 148 -26.92 13.09 19.22
CA CYS A 148 -27.78 13.84 18.31
C CYS A 148 -28.49 12.83 17.39
N ARG A 149 -29.75 12.51 17.68
CA ARG A 149 -30.58 11.71 16.78
C ARG A 149 -31.03 12.61 15.62
N ILE A 150 -30.55 12.30 14.42
CA ILE A 150 -31.22 12.72 13.18
C ILE A 150 -32.55 11.97 13.15
N SER A 151 -33.65 12.70 13.27
CA SER A 151 -35.01 12.16 13.22
C SER A 151 -35.42 11.95 11.77
N MET A 152 -35.46 10.69 11.33
CA MET A 152 -36.21 10.28 10.14
C MET A 152 -37.70 10.27 10.51
N SER A 153 -38.48 11.19 9.96
CA SER A 153 -39.94 11.14 10.03
C SER A 153 -40.48 10.40 8.81
N GLU A 154 -41.10 9.23 9.06
CA GLU A 154 -41.93 8.54 8.08
C GLU A 154 -43.25 9.30 7.92
N ASP A 155 -43.53 9.82 6.73
CA ASP A 155 -44.88 10.05 6.26
C ASP A 155 -44.89 9.87 4.73
N ALA A 156 -45.63 8.84 4.28
CA ALA A 156 -45.89 8.55 2.89
C ALA A 156 -47.13 9.32 2.43
N ASP A 157 -46.99 10.14 1.38
CA ASP A 157 -47.98 10.32 0.30
C ASP A 157 -47.40 11.25 -0.78
N GLY A 158 -47.61 10.90 -2.05
CA GLY A 158 -46.84 11.39 -3.19
C GLY A 158 -47.17 12.76 -3.79
N ILE A 159 -46.42 13.04 -4.86
CA ILE A 159 -46.46 14.11 -5.89
C ILE A 159 -45.27 15.10 -5.81
N ASP A 160 -44.43 15.00 -6.85
CA ASP A 160 -43.57 16.00 -7.50
C ASP A 160 -42.71 16.94 -6.64
N GLY A 161 -41.40 16.68 -6.67
CA GLY A 161 -40.37 17.63 -6.23
C GLY A 161 -39.00 16.97 -6.21
N ASP A 162 -38.42 16.72 -7.39
CA ASP A 162 -36.98 16.50 -7.52
C ASP A 162 -36.29 17.81 -7.12
N SER A 163 -36.02 17.97 -5.82
CA SER A 163 -35.19 19.05 -5.32
C SER A 163 -33.76 18.53 -5.27
N ASP A 164 -33.02 18.75 -6.34
CA ASP A 164 -31.57 18.65 -6.49
C ASP A 164 -30.75 19.49 -5.46
N ALA A 165 -31.36 19.93 -4.36
CA ALA A 165 -30.80 20.87 -3.40
C ALA A 165 -30.28 20.22 -2.09
N ASP A 166 -30.55 18.93 -1.84
CA ASP A 166 -29.98 18.14 -0.73
C ASP A 166 -28.83 17.22 -1.21
N ASN A 167 -28.19 17.57 -2.34
CA ASN A 167 -27.47 16.63 -3.22
C ASN A 167 -25.93 16.70 -3.15
N GLU A 168 -25.35 17.34 -2.13
CA GLU A 168 -23.90 17.56 -2.00
C GLU A 168 -23.35 16.80 -0.78
N ILE A 169 -22.23 16.09 -0.96
CA ILE A 169 -21.51 15.45 0.15
C ILE A 169 -20.79 16.55 0.90
N SER A 170 -21.43 17.10 1.93
CA SER A 170 -20.84 18.17 2.74
C SER A 170 -20.06 17.59 3.91
N VAL A 171 -18.78 17.94 4.02
CA VAL A 171 -17.94 17.66 5.18
C VAL A 171 -17.23 18.92 5.66
N GLU A 172 -17.04 19.07 6.97
CA GLU A 172 -16.38 20.24 7.55
C GLU A 172 -14.98 19.87 8.05
N ILE A 173 -14.04 19.65 7.12
CA ILE A 173 -12.66 19.26 7.46
C ILE A 173 -11.93 20.46 8.09
N PRO A 174 -11.49 20.36 9.36
CA PRO A 174 -10.81 21.45 10.04
C PRO A 174 -9.39 21.62 9.50
N PRO A 175 -8.80 22.84 9.55
CA PRO A 175 -7.40 23.03 9.16
C PRO A 175 -6.46 22.39 10.19
N LEU A 176 -5.25 22.08 9.73
CA LEU A 176 -4.15 21.63 10.59
C LEU A 176 -3.81 22.67 11.66
N ASP A 177 -3.45 22.19 12.84
CA ASP A 177 -2.98 23.03 13.95
C ASP A 177 -1.47 23.25 13.83
N GLU A 178 -1.09 24.37 13.21
CA GLU A 178 0.31 24.75 13.09
C GLU A 178 0.99 25.01 14.44
N ALA A 179 0.23 25.43 15.47
CA ALA A 179 0.81 25.64 16.79
C ALA A 179 1.14 24.31 17.48
N ALA A 180 0.31 23.27 17.29
CA ALA A 180 0.62 21.91 17.75
C ALA A 180 1.84 21.35 17.02
N ARG A 181 1.94 21.57 15.70
CA ARG A 181 3.11 21.19 14.89
C ARG A 181 4.39 21.84 15.40
N GLU A 182 4.37 23.15 15.63
CA GLU A 182 5.52 23.91 16.11
C GLU A 182 5.96 23.46 17.51
N GLN A 183 5.02 23.23 18.42
CA GLN A 183 5.31 22.69 19.75
C GLN A 183 5.92 21.28 19.66
N ALA A 184 5.41 20.42 18.78
CA ALA A 184 5.95 19.10 18.57
C ALA A 184 7.39 19.15 18.01
N ARG A 185 7.66 20.01 17.03
CA ARG A 185 9.01 20.25 16.49
C ARG A 185 9.97 20.80 17.56
N GLY A 186 9.53 21.79 18.33
CA GLY A 186 10.34 22.35 19.41
C GLY A 186 10.72 21.31 20.46
N ARG A 187 9.81 20.38 20.79
CA ARG A 187 10.14 19.24 21.64
C ARG A 187 11.11 18.27 20.95
N GLN A 188 10.91 17.92 19.67
CA GLN A 188 11.82 17.04 18.91
C GLN A 188 13.28 17.54 18.95
N ASP A 189 13.47 18.86 18.80
CA ASP A 189 14.78 19.50 18.80
C ASP A 189 15.47 19.41 20.17
N GLY A 190 14.68 19.36 21.24
CA GLY A 190 15.17 19.21 22.62
C GLY A 190 15.37 17.78 23.08
N LEU A 191 14.94 16.76 22.32
CA LEU A 191 15.10 15.36 22.71
C LEU A 191 16.58 14.97 22.87
N ALA A 192 16.87 14.00 23.73
CA ALA A 192 18.22 13.51 24.04
C ALA A 192 18.84 12.70 22.88
N LYS A 193 19.04 13.38 21.74
CA LYS A 193 19.60 12.90 20.48
C LYS A 193 20.22 14.09 19.73
N PRO A 194 21.15 13.87 18.78
CA PRO A 194 21.54 14.92 17.85
C PRO A 194 20.32 15.41 17.03
N PRO A 195 20.16 16.73 16.79
CA PRO A 195 19.06 17.24 15.98
C PRO A 195 19.00 16.58 14.59
N GLY A 196 17.81 16.16 14.17
CA GLY A 196 17.57 15.50 12.88
C GLY A 196 18.07 14.05 12.77
N SER A 197 18.64 13.45 13.83
CA SER A 197 19.23 12.10 13.75
C SER A 197 18.20 10.98 13.52
N LEU A 198 16.91 11.22 13.75
CA LEU A 198 15.83 10.26 13.47
C LEU A 198 15.12 10.54 12.13
N GLY A 199 15.58 11.54 11.37
CA GLY A 199 15.09 11.82 10.02
C GLY A 199 13.57 12.00 9.95
N ARG A 200 12.91 11.23 9.09
CA ARG A 200 11.46 11.35 8.84
C ARG A 200 10.59 11.02 10.05
N LEU A 201 11.06 10.24 11.02
CA LEU A 201 10.27 9.98 12.24
C LEU A 201 9.97 11.29 13.00
N GLU A 202 10.88 12.26 12.93
CA GLU A 202 10.71 13.57 13.58
C GLU A 202 9.61 14.38 12.89
N THR A 203 9.58 14.37 11.55
CA THR A 203 8.59 15.10 10.76
C THR A 203 7.21 14.43 10.84
N MET A 204 7.15 13.10 10.79
CA MET A 204 5.91 12.33 10.92
C MET A 204 5.18 12.63 12.22
N ALA A 205 5.89 12.64 13.35
CA ALA A 205 5.27 12.97 14.64
C ALA A 205 4.73 14.40 14.66
N ALA A 206 5.45 15.36 14.10
CA ALA A 206 4.99 16.76 14.02
C ALA A 206 3.80 16.95 13.07
N GLU A 207 3.73 16.20 11.98
CA GLU A 207 2.59 16.19 11.05
C GLU A 207 1.33 15.63 11.74
N ILE A 208 1.45 14.48 12.42
CA ILE A 208 0.36 13.88 13.19
C ILE A 208 -0.11 14.82 14.31
N ALA A 209 0.81 15.50 15.00
CA ALA A 209 0.48 16.51 16.01
C ALA A 209 -0.41 17.64 15.44
N ALA A 210 -0.11 18.08 14.21
CA ALA A 210 -0.87 19.11 13.51
C ALA A 210 -2.28 18.63 13.15
N MET A 211 -2.40 17.39 12.67
CA MET A 211 -3.68 16.76 12.32
C MET A 211 -4.58 16.70 13.56
N GLN A 212 -4.06 16.12 14.64
CA GLN A 212 -4.78 15.86 15.89
C GLN A 212 -4.96 17.10 16.79
N ALA A 213 -4.39 18.25 16.42
CA ALA A 213 -4.39 19.48 17.23
C ALA A 213 -3.85 19.28 18.66
N THR A 214 -2.77 18.51 18.79
CA THR A 214 -2.10 18.26 20.08
C THR A 214 -0.59 18.13 19.90
N PRO A 215 0.24 18.71 20.78
CA PRO A 215 1.70 18.53 20.74
C PRO A 215 2.14 17.12 21.16
N GLU A 216 1.23 16.33 21.73
CA GLU A 216 1.44 14.95 22.20
C GLU A 216 0.62 13.99 21.32
N PRO A 217 1.04 13.73 20.08
CA PRO A 217 0.30 12.87 19.15
C PRO A 217 0.31 11.40 19.59
N THR A 218 -0.74 10.68 19.22
CA THR A 218 -0.88 9.23 19.40
C THR A 218 -1.49 8.59 18.18
N VAL A 219 -1.18 7.33 17.91
CA VAL A 219 -1.92 6.54 16.89
C VAL A 219 -2.92 5.58 17.52
N ASP A 220 -2.87 5.41 18.84
CA ASP A 220 -3.63 4.41 19.57
C ASP A 220 -4.94 5.00 20.16
N PRO A 221 -6.07 4.27 20.11
CA PRO A 221 -6.25 2.98 19.43
C PRO A 221 -6.22 3.15 17.91
N ALA A 222 -5.57 2.23 17.19
CA ALA A 222 -5.49 2.26 15.74
C ALA A 222 -6.46 1.26 15.13
N VAL A 223 -7.09 1.61 14.02
CA VAL A 223 -8.07 0.77 13.33
C VAL A 223 -7.71 0.65 11.86
N VAL A 224 -7.85 -0.53 11.27
CA VAL A 224 -7.89 -0.71 9.81
C VAL A 224 -9.28 -1.19 9.42
N THR A 225 -9.89 -0.49 8.46
CA THR A 225 -11.17 -0.86 7.87
C THR A 225 -10.93 -1.55 6.53
N THR A 226 -11.25 -2.83 6.42
CA THR A 226 -11.18 -3.63 5.19
C THR A 226 -12.57 -3.75 4.58
N LEU A 227 -12.87 -2.93 3.57
CA LEU A 227 -14.17 -2.87 2.91
C LEU A 227 -14.19 -3.80 1.70
N ALA A 228 -15.21 -4.66 1.59
CA ALA A 228 -15.30 -5.68 0.57
C ALA A 228 -16.48 -5.47 -0.38
N ALA A 229 -16.24 -5.53 -1.69
CA ALA A 229 -17.29 -5.58 -2.70
C ALA A 229 -16.82 -6.24 -4.00
N ASP A 230 -17.75 -6.84 -4.75
CA ASP A 230 -17.48 -7.43 -6.06
C ASP A 230 -17.71 -6.44 -7.20
N HIS A 231 -16.94 -6.61 -8.29
CA HIS A 231 -17.06 -5.74 -9.45
C HIS A 231 -17.60 -6.46 -10.69
N GLY A 232 -18.59 -5.87 -11.35
CA GLY A 232 -19.17 -6.44 -12.55
C GLY A 232 -18.20 -6.57 -13.73
N VAL A 233 -17.15 -5.74 -13.75
CA VAL A 233 -16.07 -5.77 -14.75
C VAL A 233 -15.22 -7.05 -14.68
N ALA A 234 -15.28 -7.79 -13.57
CA ALA A 234 -14.59 -9.09 -13.46
C ALA A 234 -14.99 -10.07 -14.58
N ARG A 235 -16.20 -9.91 -15.17
CA ARG A 235 -16.71 -10.72 -16.29
C ARG A 235 -15.92 -10.53 -17.60
N GLU A 236 -15.14 -9.47 -17.72
CA GLU A 236 -14.26 -9.21 -18.87
C GLU A 236 -12.92 -9.99 -18.80
N GLY A 237 -12.72 -10.81 -17.75
CA GLY A 237 -11.50 -11.63 -17.62
C GLY A 237 -10.27 -10.81 -17.23
N VAL A 238 -10.46 -9.79 -16.38
CA VAL A 238 -9.41 -8.86 -15.92
C VAL A 238 -8.70 -9.30 -14.63
N SER A 239 -9.02 -10.48 -14.11
CA SER A 239 -8.49 -11.06 -12.87
C SER A 239 -8.11 -12.51 -13.09
N ALA A 240 -7.06 -12.97 -12.40
CA ALA A 240 -6.67 -14.39 -12.36
C ALA A 240 -7.62 -15.23 -11.49
N TYR A 241 -8.38 -14.59 -10.60
CA TYR A 241 -9.23 -15.26 -9.62
C TYR A 241 -10.73 -15.07 -9.90
N PRO A 242 -11.56 -16.09 -9.63
CA PRO A 242 -13.02 -15.97 -9.72
C PRO A 242 -13.59 -15.11 -8.59
N GLN A 243 -14.74 -14.47 -8.81
CA GLN A 243 -15.42 -13.61 -7.81
C GLN A 243 -15.71 -14.32 -6.47
N ALA A 244 -15.89 -15.65 -6.48
CA ALA A 244 -16.07 -16.44 -5.26
C ALA A 244 -14.91 -16.31 -4.25
N VAL A 245 -13.72 -15.87 -4.69
CA VAL A 245 -12.59 -15.59 -3.80
C VAL A 245 -12.88 -14.43 -2.86
N THR A 246 -13.67 -13.42 -3.27
CA THR A 246 -14.02 -12.30 -2.38
C THR A 246 -14.81 -12.80 -1.17
N THR A 247 -15.84 -13.63 -1.36
CA THR A 247 -16.60 -14.23 -0.25
C THR A 247 -15.69 -15.02 0.69
N ALA A 248 -14.85 -15.91 0.16
CA ALA A 248 -13.94 -16.72 0.97
C ALA A 248 -12.92 -15.88 1.75
N MET A 249 -12.45 -14.78 1.16
CA MET A 249 -11.49 -13.89 1.82
C MET A 249 -12.15 -13.02 2.88
N VAL A 250 -13.40 -12.58 2.71
CA VAL A 250 -14.17 -11.92 3.78
C VAL A 250 -14.33 -12.84 4.98
N GLU A 251 -14.69 -14.11 4.76
CA GLU A 251 -14.76 -15.13 5.80
C GLU A 251 -13.39 -15.32 6.49
N THR A 252 -12.33 -15.40 5.70
CA THR A 252 -10.96 -15.57 6.20
C THR A 252 -10.52 -14.40 7.07
N VAL A 253 -10.83 -13.16 6.69
CA VAL A 253 -10.52 -11.96 7.48
C VAL A 253 -11.34 -11.92 8.77
N ALA A 254 -12.63 -12.24 8.70
CA ALA A 254 -13.50 -12.29 9.87
C ALA A 254 -13.06 -13.35 10.89
N ASP A 255 -12.57 -14.50 10.40
CA ASP A 255 -12.03 -15.59 11.22
C ASP A 255 -10.62 -15.31 11.76
N GLY A 256 -9.99 -14.20 11.37
CA GLY A 256 -8.66 -13.82 11.85
C GLY A 256 -7.50 -14.54 11.13
N GLY A 257 -7.77 -15.16 9.98
CA GLY A 257 -6.82 -16.01 9.25
C GLY A 257 -6.03 -15.32 8.13
N ALA A 258 -6.36 -14.08 7.78
CA ALA A 258 -5.72 -13.37 6.67
C ALA A 258 -4.41 -12.69 7.06
N ALA A 259 -3.65 -12.24 6.05
CA ALA A 259 -2.41 -11.50 6.25
C ALA A 259 -2.64 -10.20 7.02
N ILE A 260 -3.74 -9.48 6.71
CA ILE A 260 -4.12 -8.28 7.46
C ILE A 260 -4.30 -8.56 8.95
N ASN A 261 -4.94 -9.68 9.33
CA ASN A 261 -5.14 -10.02 10.74
C ASN A 261 -3.81 -10.25 11.45
N ALA A 262 -2.90 -10.99 10.82
CA ALA A 262 -1.57 -11.28 11.38
C ALA A 262 -0.76 -9.99 11.59
N ILE A 263 -0.79 -9.07 10.61
CA ILE A 263 -0.08 -7.79 10.68
C ILE A 263 -0.72 -6.86 11.72
N CYS A 264 -2.04 -6.76 11.74
CA CYS A 264 -2.79 -5.98 12.73
C CYS A 264 -2.48 -6.46 14.15
N ALA A 265 -2.51 -7.77 14.40
CA ALA A 265 -2.15 -8.35 15.69
C ALA A 265 -0.69 -8.05 16.09
N ALA A 266 0.25 -8.12 15.15
CA ALA A 266 1.65 -7.81 15.41
C ALA A 266 1.87 -6.32 15.73
N ASN A 267 0.99 -5.45 15.22
CA ASN A 267 1.08 -4.00 15.37
C ASN A 267 -0.01 -3.44 16.28
N ASP A 268 -0.70 -4.21 17.12
CA ASP A 268 -1.73 -3.69 18.04
C ASP A 268 -2.74 -2.75 17.33
N VAL A 269 -3.26 -3.21 16.19
CA VAL A 269 -4.25 -2.51 15.37
C VAL A 269 -5.53 -3.35 15.35
N ASP A 270 -6.67 -2.72 15.55
CA ASP A 270 -7.97 -3.37 15.42
C ASP A 270 -8.32 -3.51 13.93
N SER A 271 -8.76 -4.70 13.52
CA SER A 271 -9.17 -4.99 12.15
C SER A 271 -10.69 -5.07 12.08
N ILE A 272 -11.30 -4.29 11.20
CA ILE A 272 -12.74 -4.32 10.93
C ILE A 272 -12.94 -4.75 9.49
N VAL A 273 -13.73 -5.79 9.27
CA VAL A 273 -14.14 -6.22 7.92
C VAL A 273 -15.59 -5.84 7.67
N VAL A 274 -15.86 -5.28 6.49
CA VAL A 274 -17.17 -4.73 6.13
C VAL A 274 -17.58 -5.28 4.76
N ASP A 275 -18.78 -5.83 4.68
CA ASP A 275 -19.43 -6.13 3.41
C ASP A 275 -20.15 -4.88 2.89
N MET A 276 -19.65 -4.33 1.78
CA MET A 276 -20.23 -3.18 1.07
C MET A 276 -21.00 -3.61 -0.18
N GLY A 277 -20.89 -4.87 -0.59
CA GLY A 277 -21.47 -5.36 -1.84
C GLY A 277 -20.79 -6.60 -2.41
N VAL A 278 -20.52 -7.60 -1.57
CA VAL A 278 -20.05 -8.92 -2.02
C VAL A 278 -21.19 -9.64 -2.74
N ALA A 279 -20.94 -10.18 -3.93
CA ALA A 279 -21.99 -10.80 -4.74
C ALA A 279 -22.47 -12.16 -4.19
N GLY A 280 -21.70 -12.76 -3.28
CA GLY A 280 -22.08 -13.94 -2.50
C GLY A 280 -22.71 -13.60 -1.15
N GLU A 281 -23.01 -14.61 -0.35
CA GLU A 281 -23.46 -14.47 1.04
C GLU A 281 -22.36 -15.02 1.97
N PRO A 282 -21.41 -14.19 2.42
CA PRO A 282 -20.36 -14.66 3.33
C PRO A 282 -20.99 -15.07 4.67
N GLU A 283 -20.70 -16.28 5.14
CA GLU A 283 -21.15 -16.76 6.46
C GLU A 283 -20.16 -16.34 7.56
N ALA A 284 -20.00 -15.02 7.74
CA ALA A 284 -18.95 -14.43 8.58
C ALA A 284 -19.46 -13.32 9.51
N ASP A 285 -18.72 -13.04 10.57
CA ASP A 285 -18.96 -11.86 11.45
C ASP A 285 -18.37 -10.59 10.82
N ALA A 286 -18.83 -10.26 9.60
CA ALA A 286 -18.52 -9.02 8.91
C ALA A 286 -19.62 -7.98 9.18
N LEU A 287 -19.24 -6.70 9.26
CA LEU A 287 -20.23 -5.63 9.35
C LEU A 287 -21.02 -5.53 8.04
N ASP A 288 -22.34 -5.47 8.14
CA ASP A 288 -23.23 -5.40 6.99
C ASP A 288 -23.58 -3.94 6.65
N TYR A 289 -22.93 -3.43 5.62
CA TYR A 289 -23.22 -2.14 4.98
C TYR A 289 -23.49 -2.36 3.47
N ARG A 290 -24.06 -3.52 3.12
CA ARG A 290 -24.22 -3.96 1.73
C ARG A 290 -25.10 -3.00 0.94
N ILE A 291 -24.60 -2.53 -0.20
CA ILE A 291 -25.32 -1.63 -1.11
C ILE A 291 -26.11 -2.42 -2.16
N ASP A 292 -25.47 -3.39 -2.82
CA ASP A 292 -26.05 -4.31 -3.80
C ASP A 292 -25.13 -5.55 -3.97
N ASP A 293 -25.53 -6.56 -4.73
CA ASP A 293 -24.74 -7.77 -4.99
C ASP A 293 -23.67 -7.55 -6.07
N GLY A 294 -22.68 -6.71 -5.73
CA GLY A 294 -21.61 -6.26 -6.60
C GLY A 294 -22.03 -5.18 -7.59
N THR A 295 -21.06 -4.50 -8.19
CA THR A 295 -21.34 -3.45 -9.18
C THR A 295 -21.78 -4.03 -10.53
N ALA A 296 -22.43 -3.20 -11.34
CA ALA A 296 -22.65 -3.49 -12.75
C ALA A 296 -21.33 -3.50 -13.55
N ASN A 297 -21.35 -4.08 -14.75
CA ASN A 297 -20.17 -4.08 -15.62
C ASN A 297 -19.99 -2.69 -16.24
N MET A 298 -18.92 -1.98 -15.84
CA MET A 298 -18.65 -0.61 -16.29
C MET A 298 -18.42 -0.47 -17.82
N VAL A 299 -18.23 -1.59 -18.54
CA VAL A 299 -18.11 -1.62 -20.00
C VAL A 299 -19.49 -1.51 -20.69
N GLU A 300 -20.55 -1.95 -20.03
CA GLU A 300 -21.92 -1.94 -20.57
C GLU A 300 -22.70 -0.66 -20.23
N GLY A 301 -22.17 0.13 -19.30
CA GLY A 301 -22.78 1.33 -18.75
C GLY A 301 -22.17 1.63 -17.38
N PRO A 302 -22.73 2.58 -16.61
CA PRO A 302 -22.20 2.94 -15.30
C PRO A 302 -22.14 1.75 -14.32
N ALA A 303 -21.08 1.67 -13.52
CA ALA A 303 -20.89 0.65 -12.49
C ALA A 303 -22.02 0.63 -11.44
N MET A 304 -22.59 1.79 -11.12
CA MET A 304 -23.69 1.91 -10.16
C MET A 304 -24.57 3.14 -10.45
N SER A 305 -25.69 3.28 -9.74
CA SER A 305 -26.48 4.52 -9.81
C SER A 305 -25.82 5.64 -8.98
N ARG A 306 -26.15 6.90 -9.28
CA ARG A 306 -25.65 8.04 -8.47
C ARG A 306 -26.11 7.94 -7.00
N ARG A 307 -27.28 7.34 -6.76
CA ARG A 307 -27.81 7.05 -5.42
C ARG A 307 -26.91 6.06 -4.68
N ASP A 308 -26.48 4.99 -5.35
CA ASP A 308 -25.67 3.94 -4.74
C ASP A 308 -24.23 4.43 -4.49
N ALA A 309 -23.67 5.22 -5.41
CA ALA A 309 -22.37 5.87 -5.20
C ALA A 309 -22.37 6.75 -3.95
N ARG A 310 -23.45 7.53 -3.75
CA ARG A 310 -23.62 8.32 -2.52
C ARG A 310 -23.83 7.45 -1.30
N ALA A 311 -24.66 6.40 -1.40
CA ALA A 311 -24.91 5.48 -0.31
C ALA A 311 -23.62 4.79 0.17
N ALA A 312 -22.73 4.41 -0.77
CA ALA A 312 -21.41 3.87 -0.44
C ALA A 312 -20.56 4.87 0.37
N ILE A 313 -20.51 6.14 -0.04
CA ILE A 313 -19.79 7.19 0.71
C ILE A 313 -20.42 7.44 2.09
N THR A 314 -21.75 7.46 2.17
CA THR A 314 -22.47 7.59 3.44
C THR A 314 -22.15 6.42 4.37
N ALA A 315 -22.17 5.18 3.88
CA ALA A 315 -21.80 3.99 4.65
C ALA A 315 -20.37 4.10 5.20
N GLY A 316 -19.41 4.58 4.41
CA GLY A 316 -18.05 4.88 4.89
C GLY A 316 -18.01 5.85 6.07
N THR A 317 -18.85 6.89 6.03
CA THR A 317 -18.98 7.87 7.12
C THR A 317 -19.59 7.24 8.38
N GLU A 318 -20.61 6.40 8.21
CA GLU A 318 -21.27 5.66 9.28
C GLU A 318 -20.33 4.65 9.94
N ILE A 319 -19.54 3.91 9.17
CA ILE A 319 -18.51 2.97 9.68
C ILE A 319 -17.56 3.68 10.65
N VAL A 320 -17.08 4.89 10.31
CA VAL A 320 -16.22 5.66 11.22
C VAL A 320 -16.98 6.10 12.45
N ALA A 321 -18.21 6.59 12.30
CA ALA A 321 -19.01 7.07 13.42
C ALA A 321 -19.35 5.95 14.43
N ASP A 322 -19.63 4.75 13.94
CA ASP A 322 -20.11 3.63 14.74
C ASP A 322 -18.96 2.79 15.33
N HIS A 323 -17.83 2.68 14.61
CA HIS A 323 -16.79 1.71 14.94
C HIS A 323 -15.37 2.27 15.10
N ALA A 324 -15.09 3.50 14.64
CA ALA A 324 -13.73 4.06 14.67
C ALA A 324 -13.68 5.52 15.16
N ALA A 325 -14.73 6.01 15.83
CA ALA A 325 -14.87 7.41 16.22
C ALA A 325 -13.79 7.90 17.22
N ASP A 326 -13.25 6.99 18.01
CA ASP A 326 -12.22 7.24 19.02
C ASP A 326 -10.82 6.81 18.55
N ALA A 327 -10.66 6.44 17.27
CA ALA A 327 -9.39 6.00 16.72
C ALA A 327 -8.36 7.15 16.73
N GLY A 328 -7.13 6.85 17.16
CA GLY A 328 -5.98 7.74 16.99
C GLY A 328 -5.46 7.77 15.56
N MET A 329 -5.73 6.72 14.77
CA MET A 329 -5.36 6.60 13.36
C MET A 329 -6.21 5.53 12.68
N ILE A 330 -6.58 5.76 11.41
CA ILE A 330 -7.34 4.80 10.60
C ILE A 330 -6.53 4.41 9.37
N GLY A 331 -6.45 3.12 9.04
CA GLY A 331 -5.91 2.61 7.78
C GLY A 331 -7.02 2.21 6.81
N LEU A 332 -6.85 2.57 5.54
CA LEU A 332 -7.78 2.23 4.46
C LEU A 332 -7.41 0.89 3.85
N GLY A 333 -8.28 -0.11 4.01
CA GLY A 333 -8.13 -1.44 3.42
C GLY A 333 -9.35 -1.84 2.59
N GLU A 334 -9.15 -2.77 1.68
CA GLU A 334 -10.18 -3.15 0.71
C GLU A 334 -10.04 -4.59 0.27
N MET A 335 -11.08 -5.10 -0.40
CA MET A 335 -11.08 -6.43 -0.96
C MET A 335 -12.11 -6.53 -2.07
N GLY A 336 -11.75 -7.06 -3.22
CA GLY A 336 -12.72 -7.18 -4.31
C GLY A 336 -12.12 -7.67 -5.61
N ILE A 337 -12.71 -8.71 -6.21
CA ILE A 337 -12.29 -9.11 -7.55
C ILE A 337 -12.72 -8.05 -8.57
N GLY A 338 -11.75 -7.52 -9.31
CA GLY A 338 -11.93 -6.51 -10.36
C GLY A 338 -11.64 -5.07 -9.94
N ASN A 339 -11.41 -4.81 -8.65
CA ASN A 339 -11.25 -3.45 -8.12
C ASN A 339 -9.96 -2.73 -8.57
N THR A 340 -8.88 -3.45 -8.91
CA THR A 340 -7.69 -2.83 -9.52
C THR A 340 -7.99 -2.23 -10.90
N THR A 341 -8.94 -2.82 -11.64
CA THR A 341 -9.43 -2.28 -12.93
C THR A 341 -10.22 -0.99 -12.70
N ALA A 342 -11.14 -1.00 -11.73
CA ALA A 342 -11.88 0.20 -11.33
C ALA A 342 -10.96 1.32 -10.84
N SER A 343 -9.95 0.97 -10.04
CA SER A 343 -8.97 1.92 -9.48
C SER A 343 -8.08 2.55 -10.55
N ALA A 344 -7.65 1.77 -11.55
CA ALA A 344 -6.94 2.29 -12.70
C ALA A 344 -7.83 3.22 -13.55
N ALA A 345 -9.10 2.87 -13.76
CA ALA A 345 -10.05 3.71 -14.47
C ALA A 345 -10.31 5.05 -13.76
N ILE A 346 -10.52 5.05 -12.44
CA ILE A 346 -10.64 6.26 -11.61
C ILE A 346 -9.37 7.11 -11.73
N THR A 347 -8.20 6.48 -11.61
CA THR A 347 -6.91 7.19 -11.68
C THR A 347 -6.71 7.83 -13.05
N ALA A 348 -7.00 7.12 -14.15
CA ALA A 348 -6.96 7.67 -15.50
C ALA A 348 -7.90 8.87 -15.65
N ALA A 349 -9.15 8.74 -15.20
CA ALA A 349 -10.16 9.80 -15.30
C ALA A 349 -9.72 11.07 -14.55
N LEU A 350 -9.25 10.95 -13.31
CA LEU A 350 -8.93 12.11 -12.46
C LEU A 350 -7.55 12.72 -12.76
N THR A 351 -6.59 11.94 -13.22
CA THR A 351 -5.22 12.43 -13.48
C THR A 351 -4.96 12.76 -14.94
N GLY A 352 -5.85 12.34 -15.86
CA GLY A 352 -5.66 12.45 -17.30
C GLY A 352 -4.50 11.60 -17.84
N ARG A 353 -3.98 10.66 -17.04
CA ARG A 353 -2.90 9.77 -17.46
C ARG A 353 -3.41 8.69 -18.41
N PRO A 354 -2.61 8.30 -19.42
CA PRO A 354 -2.93 7.17 -20.28
C PRO A 354 -3.25 5.90 -19.49
N VAL A 355 -4.22 5.10 -19.98
CA VAL A 355 -4.70 3.89 -19.30
C VAL A 355 -3.59 2.85 -19.16
N ASP A 356 -2.71 2.73 -20.15
CA ASP A 356 -1.56 1.83 -20.11
C ASP A 356 -0.58 2.17 -18.99
N GLU A 357 -0.40 3.45 -18.66
CA GLU A 357 0.51 3.89 -17.59
C GLU A 357 -0.05 3.63 -16.18
N VAL A 358 -1.37 3.54 -16.02
CA VAL A 358 -2.02 3.30 -14.72
C VAL A 358 -2.43 1.85 -14.51
N THR A 359 -2.31 0.99 -15.53
CA THR A 359 -2.76 -0.40 -15.47
C THR A 359 -1.60 -1.35 -15.16
N GLY A 360 -1.65 -1.94 -13.96
CA GLY A 360 -0.73 -2.98 -13.50
C GLY A 360 -1.23 -4.41 -13.72
N TYR A 361 -0.43 -5.35 -13.24
CA TYR A 361 -0.71 -6.79 -13.34
C TYR A 361 -1.66 -7.29 -12.24
N GLY A 362 -1.93 -6.48 -11.19
CA GLY A 362 -2.80 -6.82 -10.08
C GLY A 362 -2.44 -8.16 -9.46
N THR A 363 -3.33 -9.14 -9.61
CA THR A 363 -3.21 -10.51 -9.10
C THR A 363 -2.18 -11.37 -9.84
N GLY A 364 -1.15 -10.77 -10.46
CA GLY A 364 -0.13 -11.49 -11.23
C GLY A 364 -0.58 -12.00 -12.60
N ILE A 365 -1.44 -11.25 -13.31
CA ILE A 365 -1.89 -11.60 -14.66
C ILE A 365 -0.75 -11.53 -15.69
N ASP A 366 -0.89 -12.17 -16.85
CA ASP A 366 0.07 -12.07 -17.97
C ASP A 366 -0.12 -10.78 -18.81
N GLU A 367 0.81 -10.51 -19.74
CA GLU A 367 0.74 -9.31 -20.58
C GLU A 367 -0.48 -9.30 -21.51
N GLU A 368 -0.94 -10.47 -21.98
CA GLU A 368 -2.15 -10.57 -22.79
C GLU A 368 -3.38 -10.13 -21.99
N THR A 369 -3.49 -10.57 -20.74
CA THR A 369 -4.56 -10.19 -19.82
C THR A 369 -4.44 -8.73 -19.40
N ARG A 370 -3.22 -8.23 -19.21
CA ARG A 370 -2.99 -6.79 -18.98
C ARG A 370 -3.46 -5.96 -20.18
N ALA A 371 -3.15 -6.37 -21.41
CA ALA A 371 -3.64 -5.68 -22.62
C ALA A 371 -5.17 -5.70 -22.72
N ARG A 372 -5.83 -6.83 -22.38
CA ARG A 372 -7.29 -6.90 -22.25
C ARG A 372 -7.84 -5.95 -21.18
N LYS A 373 -7.16 -5.84 -20.05
CA LYS A 373 -7.51 -4.93 -18.95
C LYS A 373 -7.43 -3.47 -19.40
N ILE A 374 -6.40 -3.10 -20.18
CA ILE A 374 -6.28 -1.77 -20.80
C ILE A 374 -7.46 -1.49 -21.73
N ASP A 375 -7.75 -2.38 -22.70
CA ASP A 375 -8.91 -2.23 -23.61
C ASP A 375 -10.24 -2.12 -22.83
N THR A 376 -10.39 -2.91 -21.78
CA THR A 376 -11.57 -2.90 -20.91
C THR A 376 -11.77 -1.54 -20.25
N ILE A 377 -10.71 -0.95 -19.69
CA ILE A 377 -10.77 0.37 -19.05
C ILE A 377 -11.06 1.46 -20.08
N GLU A 378 -10.38 1.44 -21.24
CA GLU A 378 -10.62 2.41 -22.32
C GLU A 378 -12.08 2.37 -22.81
N ARG A 379 -12.63 1.17 -22.99
CA ARG A 379 -14.04 0.98 -23.36
C ARG A 379 -14.99 1.46 -22.28
N ALA A 380 -14.70 1.19 -21.01
CA ALA A 380 -15.52 1.65 -19.89
C ALA A 380 -15.56 3.19 -19.82
N LEU A 381 -14.40 3.85 -19.93
CA LEU A 381 -14.30 5.31 -19.95
C LEU A 381 -15.04 5.91 -21.17
N ALA A 382 -14.94 5.28 -22.34
CA ALA A 382 -15.66 5.72 -23.53
C ALA A 382 -17.18 5.48 -23.46
N ALA A 383 -17.61 4.41 -22.77
CA ALA A 383 -19.03 4.07 -22.64
C ALA A 383 -19.76 4.95 -21.60
N THR A 384 -19.03 5.41 -20.58
CA THR A 384 -19.60 6.13 -19.44
C THR A 384 -19.31 7.62 -19.43
N GLU A 385 -18.24 8.05 -20.12
CA GLU A 385 -17.78 9.45 -20.22
C GLU A 385 -17.79 10.17 -18.85
N PRO A 386 -17.07 9.65 -17.83
CA PRO A 386 -17.13 10.22 -16.47
C PRO A 386 -16.61 11.66 -16.47
N ASP A 387 -17.33 12.55 -15.79
CA ASP A 387 -16.91 13.95 -15.61
C ASP A 387 -15.85 14.05 -14.50
N PRO A 388 -14.58 14.37 -14.81
CA PRO A 388 -13.52 14.45 -13.79
C PRO A 388 -13.74 15.56 -12.77
N ASP A 389 -14.57 16.56 -13.08
CA ASP A 389 -14.93 17.64 -12.14
C ASP A 389 -16.11 17.25 -11.22
N ASP A 390 -16.73 16.07 -11.42
CA ASP A 390 -17.76 15.50 -10.55
C ASP A 390 -17.28 14.14 -9.99
N PRO A 391 -16.63 14.12 -8.81
CA PRO A 391 -16.11 12.87 -8.23
C PRO A 391 -17.19 11.82 -7.96
N LEU A 392 -18.44 12.24 -7.71
CA LEU A 392 -19.55 11.31 -7.54
C LEU A 392 -19.91 10.65 -8.88
N ASP A 393 -19.78 11.37 -9.99
CA ASP A 393 -19.94 10.82 -11.33
C ASP A 393 -18.83 9.83 -11.70
N VAL A 394 -17.56 10.16 -11.39
CA VAL A 394 -16.43 9.24 -11.60
C VAL A 394 -16.65 7.93 -10.83
N LEU A 395 -16.98 8.01 -9.53
CA LEU A 395 -17.28 6.83 -8.71
C LEU A 395 -18.46 6.02 -9.27
N ARG A 396 -19.53 6.70 -9.68
CA ARG A 396 -20.72 6.09 -10.28
C ARG A 396 -20.40 5.33 -11.57
N CYS A 397 -19.55 5.90 -12.42
CA CYS A 397 -19.25 5.38 -13.75
C CYS A 397 -18.31 4.17 -13.69
N VAL A 398 -17.18 4.30 -12.97
CA VAL A 398 -16.06 3.36 -13.07
C VAL A 398 -15.52 2.87 -11.72
N GLY A 399 -16.23 3.13 -10.62
CA GLY A 399 -15.79 2.77 -9.27
C GLY A 399 -16.43 1.51 -8.68
N GLY A 400 -16.28 1.36 -7.37
CA GLY A 400 -16.74 0.24 -6.55
C GLY A 400 -17.43 0.70 -5.26
N PHE A 401 -18.28 -0.15 -4.68
CA PHE A 401 -18.94 0.19 -3.41
C PHE A 401 -17.94 0.33 -2.26
N GLU A 402 -16.93 -0.54 -2.22
CA GLU A 402 -15.82 -0.46 -1.28
C GLU A 402 -14.96 0.79 -1.48
N ILE A 403 -14.72 1.20 -2.74
CA ILE A 403 -14.00 2.44 -3.05
C ILE A 403 -14.79 3.65 -2.54
N GLY A 404 -16.11 3.67 -2.78
CA GLY A 404 -17.00 4.70 -2.24
C GLY A 404 -17.01 4.73 -0.71
N GLY A 405 -17.05 3.57 -0.07
CA GLY A 405 -16.92 3.48 1.38
C GLY A 405 -15.58 4.02 1.88
N LEU A 406 -14.46 3.71 1.23
CA LEU A 406 -13.15 4.26 1.60
C LEU A 406 -13.08 5.80 1.46
N VAL A 407 -13.75 6.37 0.46
CA VAL A 407 -13.92 7.83 0.34
C VAL A 407 -14.62 8.36 1.59
N GLY A 408 -15.74 7.74 1.99
CA GLY A 408 -16.48 8.12 3.21
C GLY A 408 -15.65 8.00 4.48
N VAL A 409 -14.88 6.92 4.63
CA VAL A 409 -13.97 6.70 5.76
C VAL A 409 -12.94 7.83 5.84
N ALA A 410 -12.29 8.16 4.71
CA ALA A 410 -11.27 9.21 4.67
C ALA A 410 -11.82 10.59 5.04
N LEU A 411 -12.99 10.97 4.48
CA LEU A 411 -13.62 12.26 4.76
C LEU A 411 -14.06 12.37 6.23
N ALA A 412 -14.72 11.33 6.76
CA ALA A 412 -15.22 11.31 8.14
C ALA A 412 -14.08 11.29 9.17
N ALA A 413 -12.98 10.59 8.88
CA ALA A 413 -11.79 10.60 9.72
C ALA A 413 -11.14 12.00 9.75
N ALA A 414 -10.97 12.64 8.59
CA ALA A 414 -10.41 13.98 8.49
C ALA A 414 -11.24 15.03 9.24
N GLU A 415 -12.58 14.99 9.10
CA GLU A 415 -13.51 15.86 9.87
C GLU A 415 -13.32 15.71 11.38
N ARG A 416 -12.97 14.50 11.84
CA ARG A 416 -12.70 14.17 13.24
C ARG A 416 -11.25 14.40 13.69
N ARG A 417 -10.40 14.98 12.83
CA ARG A 417 -8.96 15.13 13.07
C ARG A 417 -8.19 13.81 13.24
N ILE A 418 -8.71 12.72 12.68
CA ILE A 418 -8.08 11.41 12.72
C ILE A 418 -7.20 11.26 11.47
N PRO A 419 -5.87 11.08 11.60
CA PRO A 419 -5.00 10.76 10.48
C PRO A 419 -5.40 9.46 9.78
N VAL A 420 -5.29 9.45 8.45
CA VAL A 420 -5.69 8.34 7.59
C VAL A 420 -4.49 7.80 6.83
N VAL A 421 -4.21 6.51 6.96
CA VAL A 421 -3.13 5.84 6.24
C VAL A 421 -3.67 5.22 4.95
N VAL A 422 -3.16 5.71 3.82
CA VAL A 422 -3.48 5.20 2.48
C VAL A 422 -2.64 3.95 2.22
N ASP A 423 -3.30 2.82 1.97
CA ASP A 423 -2.66 1.53 1.66
C ASP A 423 -2.10 1.50 0.24
N GLY A 424 -2.60 0.63 -0.64
CA GLY A 424 -2.16 0.50 -2.03
C GLY A 424 -3.04 1.24 -3.04
N VAL A 425 -3.04 0.74 -4.29
CA VAL A 425 -3.64 1.42 -5.45
C VAL A 425 -5.14 1.70 -5.31
N ILE A 426 -5.89 0.84 -4.63
CA ILE A 426 -7.35 0.99 -4.48
C ILE A 426 -7.66 2.07 -3.43
N ALA A 427 -6.97 2.05 -2.29
CA ALA A 427 -7.05 3.11 -1.29
C ALA A 427 -6.58 4.46 -1.86
N GLY A 428 -5.56 4.45 -2.73
CA GLY A 428 -5.10 5.66 -3.42
C GLY A 428 -6.13 6.23 -4.40
N ALA A 429 -6.88 5.38 -5.12
CA ALA A 429 -7.98 5.83 -5.97
C ALA A 429 -9.13 6.46 -5.14
N ALA A 430 -9.49 5.84 -4.01
CA ALA A 430 -10.44 6.43 -3.06
C ALA A 430 -9.95 7.78 -2.51
N ALA A 431 -8.67 7.88 -2.16
CA ALA A 431 -8.08 9.13 -1.67
C ALA A 431 -8.11 10.26 -2.73
N LEU A 432 -7.91 9.94 -4.02
CA LEU A 432 -8.08 10.92 -5.10
C LEU A 432 -9.52 11.43 -5.19
N LEU A 433 -10.50 10.52 -5.17
CA LEU A 433 -11.92 10.89 -5.16
C LEU A 433 -12.28 11.76 -3.95
N ALA A 434 -11.77 11.41 -2.76
CA ALA A 434 -11.97 12.20 -1.55
C ALA A 434 -11.39 13.61 -1.68
N ARG A 435 -10.21 13.76 -2.29
CA ARG A 435 -9.59 15.07 -2.55
C ARG A 435 -10.44 15.94 -3.46
N GLU A 436 -11.04 15.36 -4.49
CA GLU A 436 -11.93 16.11 -5.39
C GLU A 436 -13.24 16.54 -4.70
N ILE A 437 -13.70 15.79 -3.69
CA ILE A 437 -14.84 16.21 -2.85
C ILE A 437 -14.41 17.36 -1.91
N ASP A 438 -13.30 17.19 -1.19
CA ASP A 438 -12.71 18.25 -0.37
C ASP A 438 -11.19 18.13 -0.29
N SER A 439 -10.49 19.06 -0.92
CA SER A 439 -9.03 19.07 -0.97
C SER A 439 -8.33 19.07 0.40
N ARG A 440 -9.01 19.52 1.47
CA ARG A 440 -8.45 19.50 2.84
C ARG A 440 -8.29 18.09 3.39
N VAL A 441 -8.95 17.08 2.82
CA VAL A 441 -8.75 15.68 3.24
C VAL A 441 -7.29 15.27 3.10
N THR A 442 -6.59 15.79 2.08
CA THR A 442 -5.17 15.48 1.82
C THR A 442 -4.27 15.88 2.98
N ASP A 443 -4.63 16.90 3.75
CA ASP A 443 -3.89 17.32 4.96
C ASP A 443 -3.90 16.26 6.07
N TYR A 444 -4.83 15.31 6.01
CA TYR A 444 -5.00 14.21 6.97
C TYR A 444 -4.52 12.87 6.45
N LEU A 445 -4.09 12.79 5.19
CA LEU A 445 -3.63 11.56 4.58
C LEU A 445 -2.14 11.33 4.85
N LEU A 446 -1.77 10.06 5.05
CA LEU A 446 -0.42 9.58 5.24
C LEU A 446 -0.18 8.39 4.30
N GLY A 447 0.95 8.38 3.57
CA GLY A 447 1.30 7.25 2.69
C GLY A 447 1.78 6.03 3.49
N SER A 448 1.42 4.83 3.08
CA SER A 448 1.97 3.59 3.66
C SER A 448 3.23 3.12 2.93
N HIS A 449 3.06 2.48 1.77
CA HIS A 449 4.11 1.79 1.03
C HIS A 449 4.13 2.16 -0.45
N ALA A 450 5.26 1.95 -1.11
CA ALA A 450 5.34 1.96 -2.56
C ALA A 450 4.79 0.63 -3.08
N SER A 451 3.55 0.63 -3.56
CA SER A 451 2.93 -0.54 -4.16
C SER A 451 3.57 -0.89 -5.51
N THR A 452 3.58 -2.17 -5.87
CA THR A 452 4.01 -2.66 -7.19
C THR A 452 3.06 -2.27 -8.31
N GLU A 453 1.83 -1.83 -8.00
CA GLU A 453 0.87 -1.33 -8.99
C GLU A 453 1.26 0.09 -9.48
N PRO A 454 1.39 0.30 -10.80
CA PRO A 454 1.99 1.52 -11.36
C PRO A 454 1.16 2.78 -11.09
N ALA A 455 -0.16 2.66 -11.00
CA ALA A 455 -1.04 3.77 -10.64
C ALA A 455 -0.75 4.33 -9.25
N HIS A 456 -0.20 3.53 -8.32
CA HIS A 456 -0.03 3.99 -6.95
C HIS A 456 1.02 5.09 -6.81
N GLU A 457 2.14 5.02 -7.56
CA GLU A 457 3.13 6.10 -7.60
C GLU A 457 2.51 7.41 -8.13
N ILE A 458 1.65 7.30 -9.15
CA ILE A 458 0.94 8.43 -9.74
C ILE A 458 -0.04 9.04 -8.73
N GLN A 459 -0.79 8.20 -8.02
CA GLN A 459 -1.74 8.61 -6.98
C GLN A 459 -1.01 9.32 -5.83
N LEU A 460 0.07 8.73 -5.30
CA LEU A 460 0.88 9.32 -4.23
C LEU A 460 1.42 10.69 -4.65
N ALA A 461 1.95 10.81 -5.87
CA ALA A 461 2.43 12.08 -6.40
C ALA A 461 1.32 13.14 -6.53
N ALA A 462 0.15 12.74 -7.02
CA ALA A 462 -1.01 13.63 -7.13
C ALA A 462 -1.54 14.08 -5.76
N LEU A 463 -1.47 13.21 -4.74
CA LEU A 463 -1.85 13.52 -3.37
C LEU A 463 -0.73 14.21 -2.57
N GLY A 464 0.47 14.34 -3.10
CA GLY A 464 1.62 14.88 -2.36
C GLY A 464 2.08 14.00 -1.20
N LEU A 465 1.78 12.70 -1.24
CA LEU A 465 2.11 11.74 -0.19
C LEU A 465 3.45 11.05 -0.46
N MET A 466 4.18 10.76 0.61
CA MET A 466 5.42 9.99 0.55
C MET A 466 5.27 8.69 1.34
N PRO A 467 5.41 7.51 0.70
CA PRO A 467 5.35 6.24 1.40
C PRO A 467 6.53 6.12 2.38
N CYS A 468 6.34 5.37 3.47
CA CYS A 468 7.38 5.09 4.45
C CYS A 468 8.01 3.70 4.31
N ILE A 469 7.42 2.84 3.48
CA ILE A 469 7.83 1.45 3.23
C ILE A 469 8.03 1.22 1.73
N ASP A 470 9.07 0.47 1.36
CA ASP A 470 9.31 0.02 -0.02
C ASP A 470 9.76 -1.44 0.04
N TYR A 471 8.78 -2.34 0.08
CA TYR A 471 8.94 -3.79 0.22
C TYR A 471 8.32 -4.57 -0.94
N GLU A 472 8.06 -3.89 -2.07
CA GLU A 472 7.46 -4.52 -3.26
C GLU A 472 6.12 -5.21 -2.95
N MET A 473 5.31 -4.56 -2.09
CA MET A 473 4.00 -5.08 -1.69
C MET A 473 2.91 -4.74 -2.72
N GLY A 474 1.96 -5.65 -2.89
CA GLY A 474 0.81 -5.48 -3.80
C GLY A 474 -0.41 -6.30 -3.42
N LEU A 475 -0.52 -6.73 -2.16
CA LEU A 475 -1.62 -7.57 -1.68
C LEU A 475 -2.94 -6.80 -1.54
N GLY A 476 -2.89 -5.58 -0.99
CA GLY A 476 -4.09 -4.83 -0.59
C GLY A 476 -4.52 -5.16 0.84
N GLU A 477 -5.84 -5.21 1.08
CA GLU A 477 -6.49 -5.52 2.37
C GLU A 477 -6.24 -4.50 3.50
N GLY A 478 -5.42 -3.46 3.26
CA GLY A 478 -4.92 -2.57 4.29
C GLY A 478 -3.61 -3.03 4.93
N THR A 479 -2.93 -4.03 4.35
CA THR A 479 -1.73 -4.64 4.94
C THR A 479 -0.56 -3.68 5.05
N GLY A 480 -0.31 -2.86 4.03
CA GLY A 480 0.69 -1.81 4.06
C GLY A 480 0.32 -0.71 5.07
N ALA A 481 -0.95 -0.33 5.14
CA ALA A 481 -1.44 0.62 6.14
C ALA A 481 -1.20 0.13 7.57
N ALA A 482 -1.53 -1.13 7.87
CA ALA A 482 -1.29 -1.74 9.19
C ALA A 482 0.21 -1.77 9.57
N LEU A 483 1.11 -2.06 8.61
CA LEU A 483 2.56 -1.97 8.82
C LEU A 483 3.01 -0.52 9.07
N ALA A 484 2.55 0.42 8.25
CA ALA A 484 2.90 1.82 8.36
C ALA A 484 2.42 2.45 9.68
N ILE A 485 1.27 2.03 10.21
CA ILE A 485 0.79 2.42 11.55
C ILE A 485 1.82 2.07 12.61
N GLY A 486 2.52 0.92 12.52
CA GLY A 486 3.62 0.59 13.44
C GLY A 486 4.80 1.57 13.37
N VAL A 487 5.11 2.08 12.18
CA VAL A 487 6.13 3.13 11.97
C VAL A 487 5.66 4.47 12.56
N TYR A 488 4.42 4.87 12.28
CA TYR A 488 3.83 6.09 12.82
C TYR A 488 3.70 6.04 14.35
N ARG A 489 3.35 4.88 14.91
CA ARG A 489 3.38 4.64 16.36
C ARG A 489 4.76 4.91 16.93
N SER A 490 5.80 4.38 16.29
CA SER A 490 7.18 4.58 16.71
C SER A 490 7.56 6.06 16.69
N ALA A 491 7.17 6.81 15.65
CA ALA A 491 7.36 8.26 15.58
C ALA A 491 6.69 9.01 16.76
N CYS A 492 5.42 8.73 17.02
CA CYS A 492 4.67 9.35 18.12
C CYS A 492 5.23 8.96 19.50
N ARG A 493 5.68 7.71 19.69
CA ARG A 493 6.25 7.23 20.96
C ARG A 493 7.65 7.79 21.21
N VAL A 494 8.47 7.95 20.18
CA VAL A 494 9.74 8.69 20.28
C VAL A 494 9.47 10.12 20.75
N GLN A 495 8.53 10.81 20.09
CA GLN A 495 8.18 12.19 20.41
C GLN A 495 7.70 12.36 21.86
N THR A 496 6.80 11.50 22.31
CA THR A 496 6.16 11.63 23.63
C THR A 496 6.98 10.99 24.75
N GLY A 497 7.73 9.92 24.47
CA GLY A 497 8.37 9.08 25.48
C GLY A 497 9.86 9.30 25.70
N MET A 498 10.58 9.94 24.77
CA MET A 498 12.01 10.22 24.99
C MET A 498 12.21 11.39 25.97
N ALA A 499 13.27 11.30 26.76
CA ALA A 499 13.75 12.43 27.57
C ALA A 499 14.39 13.50 26.68
N THR A 500 14.32 14.74 27.14
CA THR A 500 15.03 15.90 26.59
C THR A 500 16.45 16.00 27.14
N LEU A 501 17.33 16.74 26.45
CA LEU A 501 18.68 17.07 26.93
C LEU A 501 18.63 17.78 28.29
N ASP A 502 17.68 18.68 28.47
CA ASP A 502 17.44 19.38 29.74
C ASP A 502 17.07 18.40 30.88
N GLU A 503 16.18 17.45 30.61
CA GLU A 503 15.76 16.43 31.61
C GLU A 503 16.91 15.49 32.02
N ILE A 504 17.89 15.26 31.13
CA ILE A 504 19.09 14.49 31.46
C ILE A 504 20.27 15.35 31.95
N GLY A 505 20.07 16.66 32.13
CA GLY A 505 21.05 17.58 32.69
C GLY A 505 22.19 17.97 31.74
N VAL A 506 21.96 17.90 30.42
CA VAL A 506 22.89 18.37 29.40
C VAL A 506 22.48 19.78 28.95
N SER A 507 23.26 20.78 29.35
CA SER A 507 23.09 22.17 28.91
C SER A 507 23.61 22.35 27.49
N THR A 508 22.80 22.94 26.61
CA THR A 508 23.20 23.31 25.23
C THR A 508 23.86 24.70 25.15
N ASP A 509 23.98 25.41 26.28
CA ASP A 509 24.71 26.67 26.40
C ASP A 509 26.24 26.43 26.54
N GLU A 510 26.94 26.04 25.46
CA GLU A 510 28.41 26.20 25.32
C GLU A 510 28.83 26.64 23.90
#